data_AF-A0A7Y1USA6-F1
#
_entry.id   AF-A0A7Y1USA6-F1
#
_cell.length_a   1.000
_cell.length_b   1.000
_cell.length_c   1.000
_cell.angle_alpha   90.00
_cell.angle_beta   90.00
_cell.angle_gamma   90.00
#
_symmetry.space_group_name_H-M   'P 1'
#
loop_
_entity.id
_entity.type
_entity.pdbx_description
1 polymer ?
#
loop_
_entity_poly.entity_id
_entity_poly.type
_entity_poly.pdbx_seq_one_letter_code
_entity_poly.pdbx_strand_id
1 'polypeptide(L)'
;MEIAIRYLTTFTYDTHVSESHNALRACPASTGTQQLVRYSVTVDPEARISSHHDYWGTRVDSFGVVGNHSRLTVVADAVVETTKPATPGDGGP
;
A
#
# COMPACT_ATOMS: atom_id res chain seq x y z
N MET A 1 14.04 10.20 10.74
CA MET A 1 14.18 10.48 9.30
C MET A 1 12.83 10.25 8.65
N GLU A 2 12.31 11.24 7.95
CA GLU A 2 11.09 11.09 7.14
C GLU A 2 11.45 10.49 5.77
N ILE A 3 10.65 9.54 5.30
CA ILE A 3 10.80 8.86 4.02
C ILE A 3 9.46 8.85 3.30
N ALA A 4 9.41 9.44 2.11
CA ALA A 4 8.29 9.32 1.18
C ALA A 4 8.49 8.10 0.27
N ILE A 5 7.47 7.25 0.17
CA ILE A 5 7.46 6.00 -0.59
C ILE A 5 6.29 6.07 -1.59
N ARG A 6 6.56 5.75 -2.85
CA ARG A 6 5.53 5.62 -3.89
C ARG A 6 5.65 4.27 -4.58
N TYR A 7 4.57 3.51 -4.55
CA TYR A 7 4.42 2.27 -5.31
C TYR A 7 3.46 2.51 -6.48
N LEU A 8 3.93 2.27 -7.71
CA LEU A 8 3.15 2.38 -8.94
C LEU A 8 3.12 1.02 -9.62
N THR A 9 1.92 0.49 -9.82
CA THR A 9 1.70 -0.71 -10.62
C THR A 9 0.78 -0.39 -11.77
N THR A 10 1.18 -0.79 -12.98
CA THR A 10 0.36 -0.68 -14.18
C THR A 10 0.18 -2.05 -14.81
N PHE A 11 -1.07 -2.48 -14.93
CA PHE A 11 -1.47 -3.62 -15.74
C PHE A 11 -1.88 -3.10 -17.11
N THR A 12 -1.36 -3.73 -18.17
CA THR A 12 -1.81 -3.52 -19.54
C THR A 12 -2.32 -4.85 -20.06
N TYR A 13 -3.51 -4.85 -20.63
CA TYR A 13 -4.18 -6.05 -21.15
C TYR A 13 -4.15 -6.01 -22.68
N ASP A 14 -3.86 -7.15 -23.31
CA ASP A 14 -3.81 -7.27 -24.77
C ASP A 14 -5.19 -7.08 -25.43
N THR A 15 -6.24 -7.36 -24.66
CA THR A 15 -7.64 -7.12 -25.03
C THR A 15 -8.36 -6.41 -23.89
N HIS A 16 -9.53 -5.82 -24.17
CA HIS A 16 -10.31 -5.23 -23.09
C HIS A 16 -10.85 -6.29 -22.14
N VAL A 17 -10.68 -6.05 -20.84
CA VAL A 17 -11.29 -6.83 -19.77
C VAL A 17 -12.56 -6.13 -19.28
N SER A 18 -13.55 -6.92 -18.87
CA SER A 18 -14.82 -6.41 -18.36
C SER A 18 -14.79 -6.11 -16.87
N GLU A 19 -13.93 -6.79 -16.11
CA GLU A 19 -13.82 -6.67 -14.67
C GLU A 19 -12.42 -7.08 -14.18
N SER A 20 -11.94 -6.46 -13.10
CA SER A 20 -10.69 -6.81 -12.43
C SER A 20 -10.84 -6.64 -10.92
N HIS A 21 -10.60 -7.70 -10.15
CA HIS A 21 -10.66 -7.72 -8.68
C HIS A 21 -9.25 -7.79 -8.09
N ASN A 22 -8.92 -6.86 -7.20
CA ASN A 22 -7.57 -6.69 -6.70
C ASN A 22 -7.54 -6.55 -5.18
N ALA A 23 -6.44 -7.02 -4.59
CA ALA A 23 -6.13 -6.86 -3.17
C ALA A 23 -4.68 -6.36 -3.04
N LEU A 24 -4.51 -5.13 -2.58
CA LEU A 24 -3.23 -4.49 -2.42
C LEU A 24 -2.75 -4.58 -0.97
N ARG A 25 -1.48 -4.98 -0.78
CA ARG A 25 -0.77 -4.99 0.50
C ARG A 25 0.46 -4.11 0.38
N ALA A 26 0.26 -2.80 0.38
CA ALA A 26 1.33 -1.81 0.17
C ALA A 26 1.50 -0.82 1.33
N CYS A 27 0.61 -0.85 2.33
CA CYS A 27 0.72 0.01 3.50
C CYS A 27 1.94 -0.37 4.34
N PRO A 28 2.93 0.52 4.54
CA PRO A 28 4.04 0.24 5.44
C PRO A 28 3.55 -0.03 6.86
N ALA A 29 4.20 -0.96 7.55
CA ALA A 29 3.90 -1.26 8.95
C ALA A 29 4.45 -0.17 9.89
N SER A 30 3.72 0.13 10.96
CA SER A 30 4.28 0.86 12.11
C SER A 30 4.95 -0.12 13.07
N THR A 31 6.14 0.21 13.55
CA THR A 31 6.96 -0.59 14.49
C THR A 31 7.56 0.32 15.56
N GLY A 32 8.35 -0.22 16.50
CA GLY A 32 9.02 0.61 17.52
C GLY A 32 9.98 1.67 16.96
N THR A 33 10.47 1.47 15.74
CA THR A 33 11.44 2.37 15.09
C THR A 33 10.91 2.97 13.79
N GLN A 34 9.62 2.78 13.49
CA GLN A 34 8.98 3.30 12.28
C GLN A 34 7.53 3.68 12.56
N GLN A 35 7.09 4.85 12.15
CA GLN A 35 5.71 5.30 12.25
C GLN A 35 5.17 5.69 10.88
N LEU A 36 3.99 5.18 10.53
CA LEU A 36 3.25 5.62 9.35
C LEU A 36 2.61 6.99 9.60
N VAL A 37 3.03 7.99 8.84
CA VAL A 37 2.51 9.37 8.93
C VAL A 37 1.33 9.57 8.00
N ARG A 38 1.45 9.07 6.75
CA ARG A 38 0.42 9.18 5.73
C ARG A 38 0.40 7.95 4.86
N TYR A 39 -0.78 7.54 4.43
CA TYR A 39 -0.98 6.51 3.42
C TYR A 39 -2.22 6.80 2.59
N SER A 40 -2.12 6.68 1.27
CA SER A 40 -3.25 6.81 0.36
C SER A 40 -3.09 5.90 -0.85
N VAL A 41 -4.20 5.33 -1.31
CA VAL A 41 -4.26 4.52 -2.52
C VAL A 41 -5.16 5.21 -3.53
N THR A 42 -4.71 5.29 -4.77
CA THR A 42 -5.50 5.74 -5.91
C THR A 42 -5.48 4.67 -7.00
N VAL A 43 -6.60 4.52 -7.69
CA VAL A 43 -6.79 3.51 -8.74
C VAL A 43 -7.38 4.22 -9.95
N ASP A 44 -6.87 3.88 -11.13
CA ASP A 44 -7.37 4.34 -12.42
C ASP A 44 -7.54 3.12 -13.36
N PRO A 45 -8.75 2.81 -13.87
CA PRO A 45 -10.01 3.53 -13.66
C PRO A 45 -10.46 3.61 -12.19
N GLU A 46 -11.19 4.67 -11.84
CA GLU A 46 -11.62 4.90 -10.46
C GLU A 46 -12.49 3.74 -9.95
N ALA A 47 -12.13 3.22 -8.78
CA ALA A 47 -12.84 2.16 -8.09
C ALA A 47 -12.96 2.46 -6.60
N ARG A 48 -14.05 2.00 -5.99
CA ARG A 48 -14.20 2.10 -4.55
C ARG A 48 -13.23 1.15 -3.86
N ILE A 49 -12.45 1.70 -2.93
CA ILE A 49 -11.51 0.94 -2.10
C ILE A 49 -12.16 0.64 -0.75
N SER A 50 -12.05 -0.62 -0.32
CA SER A 50 -12.37 -1.05 1.04
C SER A 50 -11.13 -1.62 1.70
N SER A 51 -10.90 -1.29 2.96
CA SER A 51 -9.69 -1.68 3.68
C SER A 51 -10.03 -2.52 4.90
N HIS A 52 -9.24 -3.55 5.14
CA HIS A 52 -9.29 -4.36 6.36
C HIS A 52 -7.87 -4.77 6.78
N HIS A 53 -7.72 -5.32 7.97
CA HIS A 53 -6.48 -5.96 8.39
C HIS A 53 -6.65 -7.47 8.31
N ASP A 54 -5.69 -8.16 7.71
CA ASP A 54 -5.68 -9.63 7.69
C ASP A 54 -5.17 -10.21 9.02
N TYR A 55 -5.10 -11.55 9.10
CA TYR A 55 -4.71 -12.27 10.31
C TYR A 55 -3.31 -11.91 10.82
N TRP A 56 -2.42 -11.43 9.94
CA TRP A 56 -1.07 -10.98 10.31
C TRP A 56 -1.00 -9.48 10.65
N GLY A 57 -2.16 -8.80 10.70
CA GLY A 57 -2.24 -7.37 10.96
C GLY A 57 -1.87 -6.50 9.75
N THR A 58 -1.65 -7.09 8.57
CA THR A 58 -1.33 -6.33 7.35
C THR A 58 -2.60 -5.67 6.84
N ARG A 59 -2.54 -4.36 6.57
CA ARG A 59 -3.64 -3.66 5.89
C ARG A 59 -3.74 -4.16 4.44
N VAL A 60 -4.92 -4.62 4.08
CA VAL A 60 -5.29 -5.04 2.73
C VAL A 60 -6.31 -4.04 2.18
N ASP A 61 -5.98 -3.41 1.05
CA ASP A 61 -6.88 -2.53 0.30
C ASP A 61 -7.48 -3.30 -0.88
N SER A 62 -8.76 -3.63 -0.79
CA SER A 62 -9.50 -4.38 -1.81
C SER A 62 -10.34 -3.44 -2.68
N PHE A 63 -10.28 -3.63 -3.99
CA PHE A 63 -11.05 -2.86 -4.97
C PHE A 63 -11.35 -3.68 -6.22
N GLY A 64 -12.45 -3.33 -6.89
CA GLY A 64 -12.88 -3.93 -8.15
C GLY A 64 -13.11 -2.85 -9.20
N VAL A 65 -12.51 -3.01 -10.37
CA VAL A 65 -12.77 -2.15 -11.54
C VAL A 65 -13.76 -2.87 -12.43
N VAL A 66 -14.95 -2.29 -12.58
CA VAL A 66 -16.01 -2.80 -13.47
C VAL A 66 -16.11 -1.89 -14.69
N GLY A 67 -16.25 -2.51 -15.86
CA GLY A 67 -16.33 -1.80 -17.13
C GLY A 67 -15.12 -2.06 -18.01
N ASN A 68 -15.30 -1.79 -19.29
CA ASN A 68 -14.33 -2.15 -20.33
C ASN A 68 -13.04 -1.33 -20.20
N HIS A 69 -11.92 -1.97 -19.86
CA HIS A 69 -10.63 -1.30 -19.74
C HIS A 69 -9.50 -2.17 -20.32
N SER A 70 -8.47 -1.52 -20.85
CA SER A 70 -7.24 -2.17 -21.33
C SER A 70 -6.02 -1.81 -20.47
N ARG A 71 -6.21 -0.96 -19.46
CA ARG A 71 -5.19 -0.55 -18.51
C ARG A 71 -5.81 -0.40 -17.13
N LEU A 72 -5.04 -0.77 -16.11
CA LEU A 72 -5.31 -0.50 -14.71
C LEU A 72 -4.03 0.03 -14.07
N THR A 73 -4.11 1.19 -13.43
CA THR A 73 -3.03 1.81 -12.67
C THR A 73 -3.40 1.87 -11.20
N VAL A 74 -2.49 1.45 -10.33
CA VAL A 74 -2.65 1.49 -8.88
C VAL A 74 -1.46 2.23 -8.31
N VAL A 75 -1.72 3.29 -7.54
CA VAL A 75 -0.69 4.06 -6.86
C VAL A 75 -0.94 4.03 -5.36
N ALA A 76 0.05 3.59 -4.60
CA ALA A 76 0.09 3.76 -3.15
C ALA A 76 1.20 4.73 -2.78
N ASP A 77 0.82 5.87 -2.22
CA ASP A 77 1.74 6.87 -1.67
C ASP A 77 1.74 6.72 -0.14
N ALA A 78 2.92 6.70 0.45
CA ALA A 78 3.12 6.61 1.89
C ALA A 78 4.21 7.58 2.36
N VAL A 79 4.07 8.07 3.59
CA VAL A 79 5.12 8.78 4.30
C VAL A 79 5.32 8.07 5.63
N VAL A 80 6.56 7.70 5.92
CA VAL A 80 6.96 7.10 7.20
C VAL A 80 8.03 7.94 7.87
N GLU A 81 7.99 7.98 9.19
CA GLU A 81 9.09 8.46 10.01
C GLU A 81 9.83 7.26 10.61
N THR A 82 11.15 7.23 10.47
CA THR A 82 12.00 6.17 11.01
C THR A 82 12.98 6.71 12.04
N THR A 83 13.28 5.93 13.06
CA THR A 83 14.33 6.20 14.04
C THR A 83 15.38 5.10 13.99
N LYS A 84 16.59 5.42 14.44
CA LYS A 84 17.65 4.42 14.53
C LYS A 84 17.26 3.38 15.58
N PRO A 85 17.37 2.07 15.29
CA PRO A 85 17.19 1.04 16.31
C PRO A 85 18.16 1.25 17.47
N ALA A 86 17.72 0.96 18.70
CA ALA A 86 18.61 0.93 19.84
C ALA A 86 19.75 -0.07 19.58
N THR A 87 20.98 0.30 19.93
CA THR A 87 22.11 -0.62 19.85
C THR A 87 21.90 -1.71 20.90
N PRO A 88 21.99 -3.02 20.56
CA PRO A 88 21.99 -4.06 21.57
C PRO A 88 23.18 -3.85 22.52
N GLY A 89 22.93 -3.39 23.75
CA GLY A 89 23.97 -3.09 24.75
C GLY A 89 23.74 -1.84 25.61
N ASP A 90 22.81 -0.94 25.24
CA ASP A 90 22.49 0.26 26.05
C ASP A 90 21.58 -0.04 27.26
N GLY A 91 21.15 -1.29 27.41
CA GLY A 91 20.61 -1.80 28.67
C GLY A 91 21.77 -2.17 29.59
N GLY A 92 22.30 -1.18 30.32
CA GLY A 92 23.19 -1.43 31.46
C GLY A 92 22.54 -2.37 32.49
N PRO A 93 23.35 -2.94 33.40
CA PRO A 93 23.03 -4.12 34.21
C PRO A 93 21.76 -4.01 35.06
#